data_AF-A0A7Y2LXM1-F1
#
_entry.id   AF-A0A7Y2LXM1-F1
#
_cell.length_a   1.000
_cell.length_b   1.000
_cell.length_c   1.000
_cell.angle_alpha   90.00
_cell.angle_beta   90.00
_cell.angle_gamma   90.00
#
_symmetry.space_group_name_H-M   'P 1'
#
loop_
_entity.id
_entity.type
_entity.pdbx_description
1 polymer ?
#
loop_
_entity_poly.entity_id
_entity_poly.type
_entity_poly.pdbx_seq_one_letter_code
_entity_poly.pdbx_strand_id
1 'polypeptide(L)'
;MSADGIAGTRGATRGRTLIGARALQRLVAQLAGEAGRVPHRLVSATLADRAGALEVSVTMPLRMASRRDETLLERGSAVRGGVISGMRDLAARRVERVDVRFAGVRHGEGGRS
;
A
#
# COMPACT_ATOMS: atom_id res chain seq x y z
N MET A 1 4.03 -53.38 5.96
CA MET A 1 5.02 -52.32 6.18
C MET A 1 5.58 -51.91 4.83
N SER A 2 5.21 -50.74 4.31
CA SER A 2 6.00 -49.95 3.36
C SER A 2 5.50 -48.52 3.44
N ALA A 3 6.36 -47.63 3.92
CA ALA A 3 6.14 -46.21 4.04
C ALA A 3 6.54 -45.55 2.71
N ASP A 4 5.56 -45.09 1.95
CA ASP A 4 5.81 -44.22 0.78
C ASP A 4 5.81 -42.76 1.28
N GLY A 5 7.03 -42.24 1.44
CA GLY A 5 7.26 -40.87 1.89
C GLY A 5 7.01 -39.87 0.77
N ILE A 6 5.85 -39.22 0.79
CA ILE A 6 5.58 -38.02 -0.03
C ILE A 6 6.38 -36.82 0.48
N ALA A 7 7.67 -36.79 0.15
CA ALA A 7 8.48 -35.59 0.20
C ALA A 7 8.15 -34.70 -1.03
N GLY A 8 7.25 -33.73 -0.87
CA GLY A 8 7.04 -32.77 -1.97
C GLY A 8 5.89 -31.78 -1.88
N THR A 9 5.77 -30.95 -0.83
CA THR A 9 4.83 -29.79 -0.90
C THR A 9 5.28 -28.50 -0.20
N ARG A 10 6.49 -28.39 0.36
CA ARG A 10 6.90 -27.15 1.06
C ARG A 10 7.17 -25.93 0.15
N GLY A 11 7.23 -26.12 -1.18
CA GLY A 11 7.52 -25.03 -2.13
C GLY A 11 6.29 -24.26 -2.64
N ALA A 12 5.16 -24.94 -2.84
CA ALA A 12 4.00 -24.37 -3.55
C ALA A 12 3.26 -23.30 -2.71
N THR A 13 3.15 -23.50 -1.40
CA THR A 13 2.44 -22.57 -0.50
C THR A 13 3.23 -21.30 -0.26
N ARG A 14 4.55 -21.39 -0.07
CA ARG A 14 5.41 -20.23 0.19
C ARG A 14 5.48 -19.29 -1.02
N GLY A 15 5.55 -19.85 -2.23
CA GLY A 15 5.53 -19.07 -3.48
C GLY A 15 4.21 -18.32 -3.66
N ARG A 16 3.07 -18.99 -3.48
CA ARG A 16 1.74 -18.37 -3.60
C ARG A 16 1.52 -17.25 -2.58
N THR A 17 1.91 -17.47 -1.32
CA THR A 17 1.80 -16.45 -0.26
C THR A 17 2.68 -15.23 -0.53
N LEU A 18 3.91 -15.43 -1.02
CA LEU A 18 4.80 -14.33 -1.40
C LEU A 18 4.27 -13.54 -2.61
N ILE A 19 3.70 -14.23 -3.61
CA ILE A 19 3.08 -13.58 -4.78
C ILE A 19 1.85 -12.77 -4.33
N GLY A 20 1.01 -13.33 -3.45
CA GLY A 20 -0.12 -12.61 -2.87
C GLY A 20 0.30 -11.39 -2.06
N ALA A 21 1.33 -11.52 -1.21
CA ALA A 21 1.86 -10.42 -0.41
C ALA A 21 2.44 -9.30 -1.30
N ARG A 22 3.19 -9.64 -2.35
CA ARG A 22 3.74 -8.66 -3.30
C ARG A 22 2.65 -8.00 -4.14
N ALA A 23 1.62 -8.76 -4.54
CA ALA A 23 0.48 -8.20 -5.24
C ALA A 23 -0.29 -7.20 -4.37
N LEU A 24 -0.52 -7.54 -3.10
CA LEU A 24 -1.13 -6.64 -2.12
C LEU A 24 -0.27 -5.39 -1.86
N GLN A 25 1.05 -5.54 -1.75
CA GLN A 25 1.98 -4.41 -1.64
C GLN A 25 1.85 -3.45 -2.82
N ARG A 26 1.80 -3.98 -4.04
CA ARG A 26 1.63 -3.17 -5.27
C ARG A 26 0.27 -2.48 -5.30
N LEU A 27 -0.79 -3.20 -4.95
CA LEU A 27 -2.14 -2.65 -4.88
C LEU A 27 -2.21 -1.47 -3.90
N VAL A 28 -1.67 -1.63 -2.69
CA VAL A 28 -1.59 -0.55 -1.69
C VAL A 28 -0.81 0.64 -2.24
N ALA A 29 0.36 0.41 -2.85
CA ALA A 29 1.17 1.49 -3.41
C ALA A 29 0.43 2.25 -4.54
N GLN A 30 -0.38 1.55 -5.33
CA GLN A 30 -1.22 2.17 -6.36
C GLN A 30 -2.35 3.01 -5.75
N LEU A 31 -3.13 2.44 -4.81
CA LEU A 31 -4.21 3.14 -4.12
C LEU A 31 -3.71 4.40 -3.39
N ALA A 32 -2.57 4.27 -2.70
CA ALA A 32 -1.97 5.38 -1.99
C ALA A 32 -1.39 6.44 -2.94
N GLY A 33 -0.82 6.03 -4.08
CA GLY A 33 -0.35 6.94 -5.12
C GLY A 33 -1.48 7.74 -5.75
N GLU A 34 -2.61 7.09 -6.05
CA GLU A 34 -3.81 7.74 -6.57
C GLU A 34 -4.36 8.78 -5.57
N ALA A 35 -4.60 8.36 -4.33
CA ALA A 35 -5.11 9.24 -3.28
C ALA A 35 -4.14 10.40 -2.95
N GLY A 36 -2.83 10.12 -2.96
CA GLY A 36 -1.77 11.12 -2.73
C GLY A 36 -1.41 11.94 -3.97
N ARG A 37 -2.00 11.65 -5.14
CA ARG A 37 -1.68 12.24 -6.45
C ARG A 37 -0.18 12.20 -6.80
N VAL A 38 0.49 11.13 -6.37
CA VAL A 38 1.91 10.87 -6.63
C VAL A 38 2.05 9.62 -7.50
N PRO A 39 3.04 9.56 -8.41
CA PRO A 39 3.31 8.34 -9.14
C PRO A 39 3.56 7.17 -8.19
N HIS A 40 2.88 6.03 -8.39
CA HIS A 40 3.01 4.83 -7.54
C HIS A 40 4.46 4.34 -7.40
N ARG A 41 5.31 4.56 -8.42
CA ARG A 41 6.75 4.24 -8.38
C ARG A 41 7.54 5.01 -7.32
N LEU A 42 6.99 6.12 -6.82
CA LEU A 42 7.56 6.90 -5.72
C LEU A 42 6.95 6.55 -4.36
N VAL A 43 6.02 5.58 -4.33
CA VAL A 43 5.34 5.12 -3.13
C VAL A 43 5.93 3.77 -2.74
N SER A 44 6.36 3.66 -1.49
CA SER A 44 6.72 2.39 -0.87
C SER A 44 5.63 1.97 0.09
N ALA A 45 5.26 0.70 0.08
CA ALA A 45 4.25 0.14 0.97
C ALA A 45 4.75 -1.17 1.59
N THR A 46 4.57 -1.29 2.90
CA THR A 46 4.80 -2.53 3.65
C THR A 46 3.50 -2.97 4.31
N LEU A 47 3.26 -4.28 4.31
CA LEU A 47 2.13 -4.88 5.01
C LEU A 47 2.68 -5.75 6.14
N ALA A 48 2.03 -5.67 7.30
CA ALA A 48 2.20 -6.57 8.41
C ALA A 48 0.84 -7.15 8.80
N ASP A 49 0.76 -8.46 8.97
CA ASP A 49 -0.43 -9.11 9.53
C ASP A 49 -0.11 -9.46 10.97
N ARG A 50 -0.81 -8.81 11.92
CA ARG A 50 -0.72 -9.11 13.34
C ARG A 50 -2.01 -9.77 13.79
N ALA A 51 -2.04 -11.10 13.75
CA ALA A 51 -3.18 -11.92 14.19
C ALA A 51 -4.51 -11.56 13.51
N GLY A 52 -4.50 -11.30 12.20
CA GLY A 52 -5.67 -10.91 11.42
C GLY A 52 -5.92 -9.40 11.37
N ALA A 53 -5.16 -8.60 12.13
CA ALA A 53 -5.12 -7.16 11.97
C ALA A 53 -4.09 -6.80 10.90
N LEU A 54 -4.57 -6.50 9.69
CA LEU A 54 -3.70 -6.03 8.61
C LEU A 54 -3.31 -4.57 8.87
N GLU A 55 -2.02 -4.35 9.04
CA GLU A 55 -1.39 -3.05 9.18
C GLU A 55 -0.65 -2.69 7.90
N VAL A 56 -0.83 -1.45 7.46
CA VAL A 56 -0.21 -0.92 6.25
C VAL A 56 0.64 0.28 6.62
N SER A 57 1.90 0.27 6.21
CA SER A 57 2.74 1.47 6.30
C SER A 57 3.08 1.95 4.90
N VAL A 58 2.80 3.21 4.62
CA VAL A 58 3.03 3.85 3.33
C VAL A 58 4.06 4.96 3.50
N THR A 59 5.09 4.97 2.67
CA THR A 59 6.01 6.09 2.53
C THR A 59 5.89 6.70 1.14
N MET A 60 5.66 8.00 1.07
CA MET A 60 5.51 8.73 -0.19
C MET A 60 6.07 10.15 -0.10
N PRO A 61 6.48 10.78 -1.21
CA PRO A 61 6.82 12.19 -1.19
C PRO A 61 5.57 13.05 -0.98
N LEU A 62 5.74 14.18 -0.29
CA LEU A 62 4.72 15.21 -0.25
C LEU A 62 4.75 15.98 -1.57
N ARG A 63 3.69 15.88 -2.38
CA ARG A 63 3.53 16.79 -3.52
C ARG A 63 2.93 18.11 -3.07
N MET A 64 3.74 19.16 -3.13
CA MET A 64 3.23 20.52 -3.03
C MET A 64 2.54 20.86 -4.35
N ALA A 65 1.21 20.78 -4.35
CA ALA A 65 0.38 21.35 -5.41
C ALA A 65 0.01 22.78 -4.99
N SER A 66 -0.09 23.72 -5.95
CA SER A 66 -0.42 25.13 -5.71
C SER A 66 -1.81 25.40 -5.10
N ARG A 67 -2.57 24.38 -4.66
CA ARG A 67 -3.81 24.59 -3.91
C ARG A 67 -3.45 25.01 -2.49
N ARG A 68 -3.63 26.29 -2.21
CA ARG A 68 -3.28 26.94 -0.93
C ARG A 68 -4.02 26.38 0.29
N ASP A 69 -5.05 25.54 0.10
CA ASP A 69 -6.02 25.22 1.15
C ASP A 69 -6.03 23.76 1.62
N GLU A 70 -5.19 22.87 1.07
CA GLU A 70 -5.15 21.46 1.51
C GLU A 70 -4.04 21.24 2.54
N THR A 71 -4.43 20.90 3.76
CA THR A 71 -3.50 20.62 4.86
C THR A 71 -2.85 19.23 4.73
N LEU A 72 -1.69 19.05 5.38
CA LEU A 72 -1.01 17.75 5.44
C LEU A 72 -1.89 16.67 6.07
N LEU A 73 -2.71 17.04 7.05
CA LEU A 73 -3.61 16.15 7.76
C LEU A 73 -4.73 15.66 6.83
N GLU A 74 -5.37 16.56 6.08
CA GLU A 74 -6.42 16.20 5.11
C GLU A 74 -5.86 15.26 4.04
N ARG A 75 -4.65 15.52 3.57
CA ARG A 75 -3.98 14.63 2.61
C ARG A 75 -3.66 13.26 3.19
N GLY A 76 -3.14 13.20 4.42
CA GLY A 76 -2.93 11.94 5.14
C GLY A 76 -4.23 11.16 5.31
N SER A 77 -5.31 11.85 5.67
CA SER A 77 -6.66 11.29 5.80
C SER A 77 -7.22 10.76 4.48
N ALA A 78 -7.01 11.48 3.38
CA ALA A 78 -7.41 11.04 2.04
C ALA A 78 -6.65 9.78 1.61
N VAL A 79 -5.33 9.74 1.83
CA VAL A 79 -4.51 8.54 1.57
C VAL A 79 -4.99 7.36 2.41
N ARG A 80 -5.19 7.56 3.71
CA ARG A 80 -5.70 6.53 4.62
C ARG A 80 -7.06 6.01 4.16
N GLY A 81 -7.99 6.90 3.86
CA GLY A 81 -9.34 6.55 3.39
C GLY A 81 -9.31 5.77 2.07
N GLY A 82 -8.49 6.22 1.11
CA GLY A 82 -8.33 5.57 -0.19
C GLY A 82 -7.72 4.16 -0.07
N VAL A 83 -6.73 3.97 0.80
CA VAL A 83 -6.16 2.64 1.06
C VAL A 83 -7.17 1.72 1.74
N ILE A 84 -7.89 2.19 2.76
CA ILE A 84 -8.87 1.36 3.49
C ILE A 84 -10.01 0.94 2.56
N SER A 85 -10.61 1.90 1.84
CA SER A 85 -11.70 1.61 0.90
C SER A 85 -11.24 0.71 -0.24
N GLY A 86 -10.14 1.04 -0.91
CA GLY A 86 -9.63 0.25 -2.02
C GLY A 86 -9.22 -1.17 -1.64
N MET A 87 -8.63 -1.38 -0.45
CA MET A 87 -8.28 -2.73 0.02
C MET A 87 -9.51 -3.58 0.36
N ARG A 88 -10.57 -2.95 0.89
CA ARG A 88 -11.85 -3.62 1.11
C ARG A 88 -12.48 -4.00 -0.23
N ASP A 89 -12.55 -3.04 -1.16
CA ASP A 89 -13.33 -3.18 -2.38
C ASP A 89 -12.63 -4.07 -3.43
N LEU A 90 -11.29 -4.04 -3.50
CA LEU A 90 -10.51 -4.75 -4.51
C LEU A 90 -9.89 -6.06 -4.02
N ALA A 91 -9.67 -6.20 -2.71
CA ALA A 91 -9.00 -7.37 -2.14
C ALA A 91 -9.82 -8.11 -1.08
N ALA A 92 -11.04 -7.65 -0.76
CA ALA A 92 -11.86 -8.17 0.33
C ALA A 92 -11.08 -8.27 1.66
N ARG A 93 -10.16 -7.32 1.90
CA ARG A 93 -9.31 -7.28 3.09
C ARG A 93 -9.67 -6.10 3.98
N ARG A 94 -9.80 -6.38 5.27
CA ARG A 94 -9.97 -5.37 6.31
C ARG A 94 -8.60 -4.87 6.76
N VAL A 95 -8.41 -3.55 6.70
CA VAL A 95 -7.18 -2.86 7.16
C VAL A 95 -7.50 -2.17 8.48
N GLU A 96 -6.83 -2.56 9.55
CA GLU A 96 -7.06 -1.97 10.89
C GLU A 96 -6.29 -0.66 11.05
N ARG A 97 -5.09 -0.59 10.49
CA ARG A 97 -4.18 0.55 10.65
C ARG A 97 -3.49 0.90 9.35
N VAL A 98 -3.45 2.20 9.06
CA VAL A 98 -2.63 2.76 7.98
C VAL A 98 -1.77 3.88 8.57
N ASP A 99 -0.45 3.70 8.52
CA ASP A 99 0.51 4.73 8.84
C ASP A 99 1.01 5.38 7.54
N VAL A 100 0.86 6.70 7.42
CA VAL A 100 1.31 7.46 6.25
C VAL A 100 2.51 8.31 6.64
N ARG A 101 3.65 8.05 6.00
CA ARG A 101 4.89 8.81 6.18
C ARG A 101 5.20 9.62 4.93
N PHE A 102 5.30 10.92 5.10
CA PHE A 102 5.78 11.80 4.04
C PHE A 102 7.31 11.89 4.10
N ALA A 103 7.98 11.47 3.02
CA ALA A 103 9.44 11.49 2.91
C ALA A 103 9.86 12.31 1.68
N GLY A 104 10.35 13.52 1.95
CA GLY A 104 10.75 14.48 0.92
C GLY A 104 9.59 15.26 0.31
N VAL A 105 9.93 16.33 -0.40
CA VAL A 105 8.99 17.22 -1.07
C VAL A 105 9.22 17.15 -2.58
N ARG A 106 8.13 17.09 -3.34
CA ARG A 106 8.14 17.19 -4.81
C ARG A 106 7.28 18.37 -5.21
N HIS A 107 7.88 19.34 -5.87
CA HIS A 107 7.16 20.45 -6.45
C HIS A 107 6.41 19.92 -7.67
N GLY A 108 5.11 20.18 -7.76
CA GLY A 108 4.46 20.06 -9.05
C GLY A 108 5.07 21.10 -9.98
N GLU A 109 5.62 20.69 -11.12
CA GLU A 109 5.94 21.65 -12.18
C GLU A 109 4.66 22.46 -12.44
N GLY A 110 4.72 23.75 -12.15
CA GLY A 110 3.65 24.67 -12.47
C GLY A 110 3.56 24.70 -13.98
N GLY A 111 2.58 23.98 -14.54
CA GLY A 111 2.21 24.13 -15.93
C GLY A 111 1.88 25.59 -16.15
N ARG A 112 2.78 26.31 -16.83
CA ARG A 112 2.47 27.60 -17.41
C ARG A 112 1.42 27.34 -18.47
N SER A 113 0.22 27.86 -18.25
CA SER A 113 -0.74 28.14 -19.31
C SER A 113 -1.00 29.64 -19.31
#